data_AF-A0A956J0B2-F1
#
_entry.id   AF-A0A956J0B2-F1
#
_cell.length_a   1.000
_cell.length_b   1.000
_cell.length_c   1.000
_cell.angle_alpha   90.00
_cell.angle_beta   90.00
_cell.angle_gamma   90.00
#
_symmetry.space_group_name_H-M   'P 1'
#
loop_
_entity.id
_entity.type
_entity.pdbx_description
1 polymer ?
#
loop_
_entity_poly.entity_id
_entity_poly.type
_entity_poly.pdbx_seq_one_letter_code
_entity_poly.pdbx_strand_id
1 'polypeptide(L)'
;MGSPAPELSTQEIGICCGRCETYSRVGTLVCEECGNDLAIEAARPSSLTANAGTSGNHAAKIEEAQRRMTQPARSIHDEPTSPYITALDDDETTMVEAPPSELLRETENLSKEPAVERGSERNVQLARPPNPLAGLSEEELMDQAKHFVCTSCMTPVPTGHKFCGRCGAEVPPEIRKLQVHFFSEMQDPEKARLILIRGEGMDALSYHLKLDQHIVGRSGQLEFPDDPFISPKHANFFYRDTRLVVRDECSLNGVYLRIRGSVELSAGDTFLAGEQVFRLDPTPKASDAADGDGTFFYSSPKHPTAFRLVQMLEGGSTGMTVCARGTSLQIGRENGDLNFPGDVYMSAQHCTVADEGGKFTLTDHDSRNGTYVRIKTEATLGHGDYVFIGRKLLRVELNVN
;
A
#
# COMPACT_ATOMS: atom_id res chain seq x y z
N MET A 1 -58.59 28.47 -7.44
CA MET A 1 -57.17 28.44 -7.86
C MET A 1 -56.66 27.06 -7.52
N GLY A 2 -56.37 26.23 -8.53
CA GLY A 2 -55.74 24.93 -8.35
C GLY A 2 -54.34 24.99 -8.96
N SER A 3 -53.31 24.73 -8.18
CA SER A 3 -51.93 24.70 -8.67
C SER A 3 -51.71 23.50 -9.58
N PRO A 4 -51.01 23.63 -10.71
CA PRO A 4 -50.59 22.47 -11.50
C PRO A 4 -49.53 21.67 -10.74
N ALA A 5 -49.57 20.35 -10.89
CA ALA A 5 -48.51 19.45 -10.40
C ALA A 5 -47.23 19.64 -11.23
N PRO A 6 -46.03 19.39 -10.67
CA PRO A 6 -44.79 19.47 -11.43
C PRO A 6 -44.73 18.36 -12.48
N GLU A 7 -44.30 18.71 -13.70
CA GLU A 7 -44.06 17.74 -14.76
C GLU A 7 -42.88 16.84 -14.37
N LEU A 8 -43.12 15.52 -14.38
CA LEU A 8 -42.07 14.52 -14.25
C LEU A 8 -41.17 14.58 -15.48
N SER A 9 -39.94 15.08 -15.32
CA SER A 9 -38.92 15.05 -16.36
C SER A 9 -38.69 13.61 -16.80
N THR A 10 -39.11 13.27 -18.02
CA THR A 10 -38.84 11.96 -18.62
C THR A 10 -37.34 11.79 -18.79
N GLN A 11 -36.72 10.97 -17.93
CA GLN A 11 -35.33 10.55 -18.11
C GLN A 11 -35.26 9.74 -19.42
N GLU A 12 -34.70 10.34 -20.48
CA GLU A 12 -34.36 9.57 -21.68
C GLU A 12 -33.32 8.52 -21.29
N ILE A 13 -33.67 7.24 -21.48
CA ILE A 13 -32.73 6.14 -21.34
C ILE A 13 -31.97 6.02 -22.67
N GLY A 14 -30.65 5.86 -22.59
CA GLY A 14 -29.75 5.76 -23.73
C GLY A 14 -28.57 4.83 -23.44
N ILE A 15 -27.72 4.66 -24.44
CA ILE A 15 -26.49 3.87 -24.42
C ILE A 15 -25.29 4.78 -24.70
N CYS A 16 -24.28 4.75 -23.84
CA CYS A 16 -23.02 5.48 -24.09
C CYS A 16 -22.09 4.62 -24.94
N CYS A 17 -21.42 5.22 -25.91
CA CYS A 17 -20.47 4.50 -26.75
C CYS A 17 -19.24 4.06 -25.93
N GLY A 18 -18.96 2.76 -25.85
CA GLY A 18 -17.78 2.21 -25.16
C GLY A 18 -16.41 2.54 -25.79
N ARG A 19 -16.36 3.43 -26.79
CA ARG A 19 -15.13 3.85 -27.49
C ARG A 19 -14.86 5.35 -27.44
N CYS A 20 -15.89 6.19 -27.46
CA CYS A 20 -15.78 7.66 -27.42
C CYS A 20 -16.70 8.33 -26.40
N GLU A 21 -17.39 7.54 -25.56
CA GLU A 21 -18.27 7.98 -24.46
C GLU A 21 -19.53 8.78 -24.88
N THR A 22 -19.67 9.13 -26.15
CA THR A 22 -20.85 9.82 -26.72
C THR A 22 -22.15 9.07 -26.39
N TYR A 23 -23.11 9.80 -25.79
CA TYR A 23 -24.45 9.32 -25.50
C TYR A 23 -25.26 9.14 -26.79
N SER A 24 -25.86 7.97 -26.96
CA SER A 24 -26.80 7.64 -28.04
C SER A 24 -28.14 7.21 -27.45
N ARG A 25 -29.26 7.47 -28.14
CA ARG A 25 -30.59 7.07 -27.67
C ARG A 25 -30.77 5.54 -27.70
N VAL A 26 -31.67 4.99 -26.87
CA VAL A 26 -32.04 3.56 -26.95
C VAL A 26 -32.57 3.25 -28.36
N GLY A 27 -32.01 2.20 -28.98
CA GLY A 27 -32.32 1.76 -30.34
C GLY A 27 -31.32 2.21 -31.41
N THR A 28 -30.36 3.10 -31.09
CA THR A 28 -29.28 3.44 -32.03
C THR A 28 -28.29 2.28 -32.14
N LEU A 29 -28.13 1.72 -33.34
CA LEU A 29 -27.25 0.55 -33.59
C LEU A 29 -25.77 0.92 -33.77
N VAL A 30 -25.46 2.17 -34.12
CA VAL A 30 -24.09 2.63 -34.40
C VAL A 30 -23.91 4.03 -33.83
N CYS A 31 -22.77 4.30 -33.20
CA CYS A 31 -22.44 5.63 -32.69
C CYS A 31 -22.28 6.64 -33.83
N GLU A 32 -23.05 7.74 -33.78
CA GLU A 32 -23.05 8.79 -34.81
C GLU A 32 -21.70 9.52 -34.96
N GLU A 33 -20.86 9.51 -33.92
CA GLU A 33 -19.61 10.27 -33.87
C GLU A 33 -18.37 9.46 -34.28
N CYS A 34 -18.30 8.17 -33.94
CA CYS A 34 -17.13 7.32 -34.22
C CYS A 34 -17.42 6.06 -35.07
N GLY A 35 -18.68 5.81 -35.44
CA GLY A 35 -19.07 4.64 -36.24
C GLY A 35 -18.95 3.29 -35.53
N ASN A 36 -18.77 3.27 -34.21
CA ASN A 36 -18.68 2.04 -33.41
C ASN A 36 -20.06 1.38 -33.27
N ASP A 37 -20.13 0.07 -33.42
CA ASP A 37 -21.34 -0.72 -33.18
C ASP A 37 -21.79 -0.60 -31.71
N LEU A 38 -23.10 -0.45 -31.49
CA LEU A 38 -23.74 -0.32 -30.19
C LEU A 38 -24.77 -1.44 -29.94
N ALA A 39 -24.93 -2.37 -30.89
CA ALA A 39 -25.82 -3.52 -30.73
C ALA A 39 -25.27 -4.49 -29.66
N ILE A 40 -26.11 -4.81 -28.67
CA ILE A 40 -25.76 -5.72 -27.56
C ILE A 40 -25.80 -7.21 -28.02
N GLU A 41 -26.35 -7.49 -29.20
CA GLU A 41 -26.37 -8.84 -29.79
C GLU A 41 -25.53 -8.92 -31.07
N ALA A 42 -24.39 -9.60 -30.98
CA ALA A 42 -23.47 -9.81 -32.11
C ALA A 42 -24.01 -10.84 -33.13
N ALA A 43 -24.88 -10.39 -34.03
CA ALA A 43 -25.26 -11.15 -35.22
C ALA A 43 -24.05 -11.31 -36.16
N ARG A 44 -23.36 -12.46 -36.08
CA ARG A 44 -22.24 -12.80 -36.98
C ARG A 44 -22.72 -12.77 -38.45
N PRO A 45 -22.09 -11.99 -39.35
CA PRO A 45 -22.42 -12.05 -40.77
C PRO A 45 -21.91 -13.37 -41.38
N SER A 46 -22.84 -14.25 -41.75
CA SER A 46 -22.55 -15.45 -42.53
C SER A 46 -22.43 -15.10 -44.02
N SER A 47 -21.21 -15.06 -44.56
CA SER A 47 -20.97 -14.89 -46.00
C SER A 47 -20.09 -16.00 -46.57
N LEU A 48 -20.68 -17.18 -46.76
CA LEU A 48 -20.18 -18.18 -47.71
C LEU A 48 -20.76 -17.88 -49.09
N THR A 49 -19.98 -17.24 -49.96
CA THR A 49 -20.19 -17.31 -51.41
C THR A 49 -19.08 -18.17 -52.01
N ALA A 50 -19.45 -19.36 -52.48
CA ALA A 50 -18.53 -20.26 -53.15
C ALA A 50 -18.05 -19.66 -54.48
N ASN A 51 -16.75 -19.77 -54.77
CA ASN A 51 -16.24 -19.76 -56.13
C ASN A 51 -15.31 -20.97 -56.30
N ALA A 52 -15.59 -21.79 -57.31
CA ALA A 52 -14.84 -23.01 -57.57
C ALA A 52 -13.49 -22.68 -58.23
N GLY A 53 -12.41 -23.32 -57.77
CA GLY A 53 -11.06 -23.02 -58.25
C GLY A 53 -10.00 -24.05 -57.85
N THR A 54 -9.97 -25.18 -58.57
CA THR A 54 -8.83 -26.09 -58.77
C THR A 54 -8.06 -26.68 -57.56
N SER A 55 -8.05 -28.00 -57.49
CA SER A 55 -7.20 -28.82 -56.62
C SER A 55 -5.70 -28.59 -56.81
N GLY A 56 -4.94 -28.63 -55.71
CA GLY A 56 -3.48 -28.78 -55.73
C GLY A 56 -2.81 -28.45 -54.39
N ASN A 57 -1.89 -29.31 -53.93
CA ASN A 57 -0.87 -29.00 -52.90
C ASN A 57 -1.31 -28.88 -51.43
N HIS A 58 -2.10 -29.81 -50.90
CA HIS A 58 -2.29 -29.94 -49.44
C HIS A 58 -1.31 -30.91 -48.75
N ALA A 59 -0.75 -31.90 -49.47
CA ALA A 59 0.20 -32.87 -48.89
C ALA A 59 1.56 -32.24 -48.51
N ALA A 60 2.12 -31.39 -49.37
CA ALA A 60 3.46 -30.81 -49.18
C ALA A 60 3.57 -29.82 -48.00
N LYS A 61 2.45 -29.21 -47.57
CA LYS A 61 2.44 -28.21 -46.48
C LYS A 61 2.45 -28.81 -45.07
N ILE A 62 2.11 -30.10 -44.93
CA ILE A 62 2.07 -30.77 -43.62
C ILE A 62 3.48 -31.20 -43.19
N GLU A 63 4.31 -31.66 -44.13
CA GLU A 63 5.66 -32.14 -43.86
C GLU A 63 6.64 -31.01 -43.47
N GLU A 64 6.44 -29.81 -44.02
CA GLU A 64 7.27 -28.63 -43.70
C GLU A 64 6.91 -28.01 -42.32
N ALA A 65 5.65 -28.16 -41.87
CA ALA A 65 5.22 -27.71 -40.55
C ALA A 65 5.83 -28.58 -39.42
N GLN A 66 5.89 -29.91 -39.61
CA GLN A 66 6.42 -30.82 -38.59
C GLN A 66 7.93 -30.69 -38.39
N ARG A 67 8.71 -30.34 -39.44
CA ARG A 67 10.17 -30.10 -39.30
C ARG A 67 10.54 -28.84 -38.51
N ARG A 68 9.60 -27.93 -38.26
CA ARG A 68 9.83 -26.71 -37.45
C ARG A 68 9.68 -26.91 -35.95
N MET A 69 9.18 -28.07 -35.48
CA MET A 69 8.96 -28.33 -34.04
C MET A 69 10.15 -28.98 -33.32
N THR A 70 11.28 -29.23 -34.01
CA THR A 70 12.46 -29.89 -33.44
C THR A 70 13.77 -29.21 -33.83
N GLN A 71 13.99 -27.97 -33.38
CA GLN A 71 15.34 -27.38 -33.25
C GLN A 71 15.42 -26.54 -31.95
N PRO A 72 16.56 -26.55 -31.24
CA PRO A 72 16.70 -25.81 -29.98
C PRO A 72 16.81 -24.31 -30.23
N ALA A 73 16.12 -23.50 -29.42
CA ALA A 73 16.17 -22.05 -29.51
C ALA A 73 17.57 -21.51 -29.19
N ARG A 74 18.07 -20.61 -30.04
CA ARG A 74 19.30 -19.85 -29.79
C ARG A 74 19.01 -18.61 -28.95
N SER A 75 19.98 -18.22 -28.12
CA SER A 75 19.97 -17.04 -27.29
C SER A 75 19.96 -15.73 -28.10
N ILE A 76 19.12 -14.78 -27.68
CA ILE A 76 19.26 -13.34 -27.96
C ILE A 76 18.89 -12.60 -26.66
N HIS A 77 19.82 -11.79 -26.16
CA HIS A 77 19.57 -10.80 -25.11
C HIS A 77 19.18 -9.47 -25.78
N ASP A 78 18.23 -8.71 -25.23
CA ASP A 78 18.48 -7.42 -24.54
C ASP A 78 17.18 -6.65 -24.22
N GLU A 79 17.30 -5.69 -23.28
CA GLU A 79 16.31 -4.69 -22.81
C GLU A 79 15.21 -5.18 -21.83
N PRO A 80 14.81 -4.32 -20.86
CA PRO A 80 15.01 -4.73 -19.46
C PRO A 80 13.77 -5.18 -18.69
N THR A 81 13.93 -6.28 -17.96
CA THR A 81 13.06 -6.70 -16.85
C THR A 81 13.08 -5.67 -15.71
N SER A 82 11.91 -5.39 -15.13
CA SER A 82 11.75 -4.47 -13.99
C SER A 82 12.59 -4.91 -12.78
N PRO A 83 13.37 -4.01 -12.14
CA PRO A 83 14.10 -4.33 -10.92
C PRO A 83 13.16 -4.27 -9.72
N TYR A 84 13.00 -5.38 -9.00
CA TYR A 84 12.46 -5.39 -7.64
C TYR A 84 13.28 -6.33 -6.73
N ILE A 85 12.99 -6.15 -5.45
CA ILE A 85 13.78 -6.43 -4.26
C ILE A 85 14.43 -7.82 -4.20
N THR A 86 15.77 -7.86 -4.22
CA THR A 86 16.53 -8.85 -3.45
C THR A 86 16.89 -8.26 -2.08
N ALA A 87 16.72 -9.05 -1.03
CA ALA A 87 17.24 -8.76 0.30
C ALA A 87 17.98 -10.01 0.77
N LEU A 88 19.24 -9.83 1.16
CA LEU A 88 20.19 -10.90 1.46
C LEU A 88 19.98 -11.50 2.85
N ASP A 89 20.53 -12.69 3.03
CA ASP A 89 20.47 -13.48 4.26
C ASP A 89 21.32 -12.88 5.39
N ASP A 90 20.84 -12.97 6.63
CA ASP A 90 21.63 -12.81 7.86
C ASP A 90 22.11 -14.19 8.31
N ASP A 91 23.42 -14.40 8.50
CA ASP A 91 23.93 -15.29 9.55
C ASP A 91 25.42 -15.03 9.92
N GLU A 92 25.84 -15.64 11.04
CA GLU A 92 27.18 -15.72 11.64
C GLU A 92 27.74 -14.47 12.38
N THR A 93 27.26 -14.35 13.62
CA THR A 93 28.04 -13.82 14.75
C THR A 93 29.43 -14.43 14.87
N THR A 94 30.47 -13.61 15.07
CA THR A 94 31.70 -14.00 15.78
C THR A 94 32.13 -12.94 16.79
N MET A 95 32.57 -13.38 17.97
CA MET A 95 33.00 -12.49 19.06
C MET A 95 34.46 -12.08 18.90
N VAL A 96 34.80 -10.87 19.37
CA VAL A 96 36.19 -10.51 19.71
C VAL A 96 36.20 -9.82 21.07
N GLU A 97 36.99 -10.38 21.99
CA GLU A 97 37.11 -9.95 23.39
C GLU A 97 37.94 -8.66 23.53
N ALA A 98 37.65 -7.88 24.57
CA ALA A 98 38.54 -6.81 25.06
C ALA A 98 38.91 -7.09 26.53
N PRO A 99 40.20 -7.09 26.91
CA PRO A 99 40.64 -7.47 28.26
C PRO A 99 40.48 -6.33 29.29
N PRO A 100 40.30 -6.64 30.59
CA PRO A 100 40.02 -5.66 31.64
C PRO A 100 41.23 -5.26 32.52
N SER A 101 41.14 -4.10 33.16
CA SER A 101 41.82 -3.71 34.41
C SER A 101 41.00 -2.57 35.06
N GLU A 102 40.49 -2.65 36.31
CA GLU A 102 41.17 -2.74 37.63
C GLU A 102 42.11 -1.55 37.91
N LEU A 103 42.07 -0.81 39.03
CA LEU A 103 41.29 -0.81 40.29
C LEU A 103 40.97 0.66 40.70
N LEU A 104 40.02 0.97 41.59
CA LEU A 104 40.16 1.16 43.06
C LEU A 104 38.79 1.73 43.55
N ARG A 105 38.00 1.20 44.51
CA ARG A 105 38.19 1.03 45.98
C ARG A 105 38.87 2.25 46.63
N GLU A 106 38.41 2.92 47.69
CA GLU A 106 37.35 2.78 48.71
C GLU A 106 37.18 4.21 49.34
N THR A 107 36.28 4.59 50.27
CA THR A 107 35.38 3.93 51.25
C THR A 107 34.16 4.85 51.51
N GLU A 108 33.12 4.37 52.21
CA GLU A 108 32.13 5.25 52.88
C GLU A 108 32.75 5.93 54.12
N ASN A 109 32.31 7.15 54.49
CA ASN A 109 32.32 7.58 55.90
C ASN A 109 31.42 8.78 56.22
N LEU A 110 30.69 8.69 57.34
CA LEU A 110 29.94 9.77 57.97
C LEU A 110 30.86 10.74 58.71
N SER A 111 30.64 12.06 58.60
CA SER A 111 30.87 12.96 59.75
C SER A 111 30.06 14.27 59.70
N LYS A 112 29.25 14.41 60.75
CA LYS A 112 28.62 15.58 61.42
C LYS A 112 28.96 17.01 60.97
N GLU A 113 27.95 17.87 61.08
CA GLU A 113 27.97 19.34 60.98
C GLU A 113 28.94 20.03 61.97
N PRO A 114 29.16 21.35 61.80
CA PRO A 114 28.42 22.26 62.69
C PRO A 114 27.73 23.44 61.99
N ALA A 115 26.60 23.87 62.55
CA ALA A 115 25.86 25.07 62.14
C ALA A 115 26.61 26.37 62.45
N VAL A 116 26.47 27.38 61.58
CA VAL A 116 26.88 28.76 61.85
C VAL A 116 25.73 29.72 61.52
N GLU A 117 25.12 30.30 62.56
CA GLU A 117 24.18 31.41 62.41
C GLU A 117 24.92 32.75 62.28
N ARG A 118 24.67 33.47 61.17
CA ARG A 118 24.31 34.92 61.18
C ARG A 118 24.14 35.49 59.77
N GLY A 119 23.13 36.33 59.59
CA GLY A 119 23.01 37.23 58.42
C GLY A 119 21.59 37.34 57.87
N SER A 120 20.79 38.24 58.43
CA SER A 120 19.48 38.58 57.85
C SER A 120 19.66 39.49 56.62
N GLU A 121 19.99 38.90 55.47
CA GLU A 121 20.03 39.63 54.21
C GLU A 121 18.61 39.85 53.68
N ARG A 122 18.33 41.10 53.31
CA ARG A 122 17.00 41.52 52.88
C ARG A 122 16.77 41.00 51.47
N ASN A 123 15.74 40.15 51.31
CA ASN A 123 15.33 39.64 50.01
C ASN A 123 14.74 40.78 49.15
N VAL A 124 15.61 41.55 48.50
CA VAL A 124 15.22 42.50 47.45
C VAL A 124 14.89 41.67 46.22
N GLN A 125 13.61 41.36 46.06
CA GLN A 125 13.07 40.85 44.80
C GLN A 125 13.23 41.94 43.73
N LEU A 126 14.38 41.93 43.06
CA LEU A 126 14.59 42.64 41.81
C LEU A 126 13.51 42.16 40.83
N ALA A 127 12.59 43.07 40.47
CA ALA A 127 11.57 42.77 39.48
C ALA A 127 12.25 42.30 38.20
N ARG A 128 11.89 41.09 37.74
CA ARG A 128 12.39 40.54 36.47
C ARG A 128 12.08 41.57 35.38
N PRO A 129 13.08 42.01 34.58
CA PRO A 129 12.84 43.04 33.57
C PRO A 129 11.71 42.59 32.63
N PRO A 130 10.88 43.51 32.13
CA PRO A 130 9.79 43.17 31.22
C PRO A 130 10.38 42.41 30.03
N ASN A 131 9.80 41.24 29.73
CA ASN A 131 10.29 40.38 28.66
C ASN A 131 10.21 41.15 27.33
N PRO A 132 11.34 41.47 26.66
CA PRO A 132 11.32 42.25 25.42
C PRO A 132 10.68 41.50 24.25
N LEU A 133 10.41 40.19 24.40
CA LEU A 133 9.68 39.38 23.43
C LEU A 133 8.15 39.34 23.66
N ALA A 134 7.64 39.96 24.74
CA ALA A 134 6.21 39.93 25.06
C ALA A 134 5.40 40.90 24.18
N GLY A 135 4.93 40.40 23.03
CA GLY A 135 4.08 41.14 22.09
C GLY A 135 4.50 41.05 20.62
N LEU A 136 5.56 40.31 20.31
CA LEU A 136 6.02 40.04 18.94
C LEU A 136 5.13 39.00 18.25
N SER A 137 5.06 39.05 16.92
CA SER A 137 4.39 38.02 16.12
C SER A 137 5.18 36.71 16.11
N GLU A 138 4.54 35.61 15.75
CA GLU A 138 5.20 34.30 15.64
C GLU A 138 6.36 34.30 14.63
N GLU A 139 6.22 35.03 13.52
CA GLU A 139 7.27 35.24 12.51
C GLU A 139 8.47 36.03 13.08
N GLU A 140 8.22 37.10 13.85
CA GLU A 140 9.27 37.90 14.48
C GLU A 140 10.03 37.11 15.56
N LEU A 141 9.32 36.26 16.32
CA LEU A 141 9.93 35.34 17.29
C LEU A 141 10.82 34.29 16.60
N MET A 142 10.41 33.79 15.44
CA MET A 142 11.18 32.84 14.64
C MET A 142 12.47 33.46 14.08
N ASP A 143 12.44 34.71 13.63
CA ASP A 143 13.65 35.40 13.15
C ASP A 143 14.63 35.77 14.28
N GLN A 144 14.12 36.12 15.46
CA GLN A 144 14.97 36.30 16.65
C GLN A 144 15.60 35.00 17.15
N ALA A 145 14.95 33.84 16.95
CA ALA A 145 15.54 32.53 17.24
C ALA A 145 16.66 32.13 16.26
N LYS A 146 16.58 32.57 14.99
CA LYS A 146 17.62 32.34 13.98
C LYS A 146 18.84 33.25 14.15
N HIS A 147 18.61 34.53 14.46
CA HIS A 147 19.65 35.57 14.43
C HIS A 147 19.84 36.28 15.79
N PHE A 148 19.84 35.53 16.90
CA PHE A 148 19.94 36.14 18.22
C PHE A 148 21.23 36.97 18.40
N VAL A 149 21.06 38.28 18.59
CA VAL A 149 22.14 39.20 18.93
C VAL A 149 22.20 39.38 20.45
N CYS A 150 23.38 39.16 21.03
CA CYS A 150 23.57 39.28 22.47
C CYS A 150 23.27 40.70 22.97
N THR A 151 22.33 40.83 23.91
CA THR A 151 21.89 42.12 24.47
C THR A 151 22.99 42.87 25.23
N SER A 152 24.00 42.15 25.77
CA SER A 152 25.09 42.75 26.57
C SER A 152 26.29 43.24 25.75
N CYS A 153 26.55 42.64 24.59
CA CYS A 153 27.75 42.96 23.79
C CYS A 153 27.53 43.00 22.27
N MET A 154 26.26 43.04 21.83
CA MET A 154 25.81 43.15 20.42
C MET A 154 26.49 42.18 19.43
N THR A 155 27.06 41.10 19.95
CA THR A 155 27.70 40.05 19.15
C THR A 155 26.63 39.02 18.77
N PRO A 156 26.51 38.63 17.49
CA PRO A 156 25.60 37.55 17.09
C PRO A 156 26.04 36.24 17.78
N VAL A 157 25.09 35.53 18.37
CA VAL A 157 25.34 34.24 19.04
C VAL A 157 24.96 33.12 18.09
N PRO A 158 25.87 32.20 17.74
CA PRO A 158 25.53 31.06 16.90
C PRO A 158 24.44 30.19 17.54
N THR A 159 23.58 29.63 16.69
CA THR A 159 22.42 28.81 17.04
C THR A 159 22.82 27.63 17.95
N GLY A 160 22.06 27.39 19.03
CA GLY A 160 22.30 26.31 20.00
C GLY A 160 23.22 26.63 21.18
N HIS A 161 23.91 27.77 21.20
CA HIS A 161 24.78 28.13 22.33
C HIS A 161 23.99 28.67 23.54
N LYS A 162 24.32 28.18 24.75
CA LYS A 162 23.68 28.64 26.00
C LYS A 162 24.17 30.04 26.44
N PHE A 163 25.40 30.41 26.08
CA PHE A 163 26.03 31.67 26.49
C PHE A 163 26.68 32.33 25.26
N CYS A 164 26.75 33.66 25.26
CA CYS A 164 27.46 34.41 24.24
C CYS A 164 28.97 34.13 24.34
N GLY A 165 29.57 33.57 23.28
CA GLY A 165 30.99 33.20 23.26
C GLY A 165 31.98 34.36 23.41
N ARG A 166 31.54 35.63 23.34
CA ARG A 166 32.39 36.82 23.52
C ARG A 166 32.33 37.41 24.92
N CYS A 167 31.15 37.62 25.46
CA CYS A 167 30.96 38.31 26.75
C CYS A 167 30.40 37.42 27.88
N GLY A 168 30.19 36.13 27.64
CA GLY A 168 29.72 35.17 28.66
C GLY A 168 28.26 35.33 29.09
N ALA A 169 27.58 36.40 28.68
CA ALA A 169 26.18 36.66 28.97
C ALA A 169 25.28 35.49 28.55
N GLU A 170 24.30 35.14 29.38
CA GLU A 170 23.37 34.05 29.09
C GLU A 170 22.39 34.42 27.97
N VAL A 171 22.16 33.46 27.06
CA VAL A 171 21.07 33.58 26.08
C VAL A 171 19.76 33.34 26.84
N PRO A 172 18.74 34.24 26.74
CA PRO A 172 17.47 34.08 27.43
C PRO A 172 16.82 32.70 27.19
N PRO A 173 16.28 32.02 28.21
CA PRO A 173 15.70 30.70 28.07
C PRO A 173 14.48 30.67 27.14
N GLU A 174 13.80 31.80 26.95
CA GLU A 174 12.71 31.97 25.99
C GLU A 174 13.18 31.72 24.55
N ILE A 175 14.32 32.31 24.15
CA ILE A 175 14.89 32.18 22.80
C ILE A 175 15.46 30.76 22.59
N ARG A 176 16.08 30.19 23.62
CA ARG A 176 16.52 28.78 23.58
C ARG A 176 15.35 27.81 23.39
N LYS A 177 14.16 28.11 23.94
CA LYS A 177 12.95 27.30 23.78
C LYS A 177 12.34 27.47 22.39
N LEU A 178 12.26 28.69 21.86
CA LEU A 178 11.81 28.97 20.49
C LEU A 178 12.63 28.18 19.45
N GLN A 179 13.94 28.07 19.64
CA GLN A 179 14.82 27.28 18.77
C GLN A 179 14.45 25.77 18.73
N VAL A 180 13.82 25.22 19.77
CA VAL A 180 13.41 23.80 19.81
C VAL A 180 12.15 23.58 18.97
N HIS A 181 11.23 24.55 18.94
CA HIS A 181 10.01 24.45 18.12
C HIS A 181 10.30 24.50 16.61
N PHE A 182 11.37 25.17 16.18
CA PHE A 182 11.71 25.33 14.77
C PHE A 182 12.13 24.03 14.05
N PHE A 183 12.45 22.96 14.79
CA PHE A 183 12.75 21.65 14.20
C PHE A 183 11.50 20.77 13.95
N SER A 184 10.31 21.17 14.43
CA SER A 184 9.18 20.25 14.60
C SER A 184 8.01 20.39 13.62
N GLU A 185 8.08 21.23 12.57
CA GLU A 185 7.14 21.09 11.43
C GLU A 185 7.28 19.75 10.67
N MET A 186 8.42 19.07 10.87
CA MET A 186 8.68 17.70 10.39
C MET A 186 8.34 16.63 11.44
N GLN A 187 8.05 17.05 12.68
CA GLN A 187 7.80 16.22 13.86
C GLN A 187 6.48 16.63 14.55
N ASP A 188 5.47 17.00 13.76
CA ASP A 188 4.10 17.14 14.27
C ASP A 188 3.67 15.73 14.76
N PRO A 189 3.51 15.49 16.08
CA PRO A 189 3.35 14.15 16.63
C PRO A 189 1.99 13.54 16.27
N GLU A 190 1.02 14.37 15.87
CA GLU A 190 -0.30 13.93 15.43
C GLU A 190 -0.28 13.45 13.97
N LYS A 191 0.81 13.70 13.22
CA LYS A 191 0.86 13.47 11.77
C LYS A 191 1.77 12.31 11.39
N ALA A 192 1.33 11.62 10.35
CA ALA A 192 1.94 10.40 9.86
C ALA A 192 2.82 10.69 8.64
N ARG A 193 3.73 9.78 8.33
CA ARG A 193 4.43 9.72 7.05
C ARG A 193 4.21 8.36 6.38
N LEU A 194 4.08 8.39 5.06
CA LEU A 194 4.09 7.19 4.23
C LEU A 194 5.48 7.06 3.61
N ILE A 195 6.14 5.93 3.83
CA ILE A 195 7.47 5.64 3.26
C ILE A 195 7.29 4.66 2.11
N LEU A 196 7.68 5.09 0.90
CA LEU A 196 7.72 4.23 -0.27
C LEU A 196 8.91 3.27 -0.16
N ILE A 197 8.61 1.99 0.02
CA ILE A 197 9.61 0.92 0.03
C ILE A 197 9.99 0.63 -1.43
N ARG A 198 11.26 0.85 -1.78
CA ARG A 198 11.86 0.49 -3.06
C ARG A 198 12.84 -0.67 -2.86
N GLY A 199 13.06 -1.47 -3.91
CA GLY A 199 14.19 -2.39 -3.95
C GLY A 199 15.52 -1.64 -4.13
N GLU A 200 16.61 -2.28 -3.69
CA GLU A 200 17.99 -1.84 -3.89
C GLU A 200 18.35 -0.44 -3.36
N GLY A 201 18.75 -0.35 -2.09
CA GLY A 201 19.73 0.63 -1.55
C GLY A 201 19.47 2.14 -1.71
N MET A 202 18.38 2.54 -2.37
CA MET A 202 18.01 3.93 -2.64
C MET A 202 17.18 4.49 -1.49
N ASP A 203 17.39 5.78 -1.21
CA ASP A 203 16.66 6.50 -0.18
C ASP A 203 15.15 6.37 -0.38
N ALA A 204 14.48 5.84 0.65
CA ALA A 204 13.05 5.59 0.63
C ALA A 204 12.28 6.92 0.62
N LEU A 205 11.54 7.18 -0.46
CA LEU A 205 10.79 8.43 -0.62
C LEU A 205 9.69 8.52 0.43
N SER A 206 9.76 9.54 1.30
CA SER A 206 8.80 9.75 2.39
C SER A 206 7.83 10.90 2.08
N TYR A 207 6.54 10.61 2.15
CA TYR A 207 5.45 11.57 2.01
C TYR A 207 4.90 11.94 3.40
N HIS A 208 5.00 13.20 3.79
CA HIS A 208 4.45 13.69 5.04
C HIS A 208 2.96 14.03 4.88
N LEU A 209 2.10 13.39 5.67
CA LEU A 209 0.65 13.59 5.61
C LEU A 209 0.26 14.84 6.42
N LYS A 210 0.52 16.03 5.87
CA LYS A 210 0.35 17.33 6.55
C LYS A 210 -1.09 17.85 6.63
N LEU A 211 -1.98 17.40 5.74
CA LEU A 211 -3.39 17.83 5.58
C LEU A 211 -4.38 16.84 6.24
N ASP A 212 -5.68 17.18 6.25
CA ASP A 212 -6.72 16.28 6.75
C ASP A 212 -7.01 15.11 5.80
N GLN A 213 -6.77 15.28 4.50
CA GLN A 213 -7.00 14.28 3.44
C GLN A 213 -5.92 14.32 2.37
N HIS A 214 -5.51 13.14 1.91
CA HIS A 214 -4.43 12.93 0.94
C HIS A 214 -4.84 11.88 -0.10
N ILE A 215 -5.15 12.34 -1.31
CA ILE A 215 -5.51 11.46 -2.42
C ILE A 215 -4.24 10.94 -3.09
N VAL A 216 -4.05 9.62 -3.07
CA VAL A 216 -3.05 8.88 -3.83
C VAL A 216 -3.62 8.48 -5.18
N GLY A 217 -2.85 8.66 -6.26
CA GLY A 217 -3.23 8.18 -7.59
C GLY A 217 -2.27 8.62 -8.69
N ARG A 218 -2.58 8.31 -9.95
CA ARG A 218 -1.85 8.84 -11.12
C ARG A 218 -2.06 10.35 -11.35
N SER A 219 -3.02 10.97 -10.66
CA SER A 219 -3.28 12.41 -10.71
C SER A 219 -3.79 12.91 -9.34
N GLY A 220 -3.24 12.32 -8.27
CA GLY A 220 -3.54 12.66 -6.88
C GLY A 220 -2.64 13.78 -6.33
N GLN A 221 -2.77 14.06 -5.04
CA GLN A 221 -1.78 14.87 -4.30
C GLN A 221 -0.47 14.10 -4.11
N LEU A 222 -0.57 12.77 -3.90
CA LEU A 222 0.55 11.84 -3.88
C LEU A 222 0.54 11.13 -5.23
N GLU A 223 1.33 11.66 -6.16
CA GLU A 223 1.32 11.27 -7.56
C GLU A 223 2.24 10.07 -7.84
N PHE A 224 1.74 9.08 -8.56
CA PHE A 224 2.51 7.93 -9.02
C PHE A 224 2.27 7.71 -10.53
N PRO A 225 2.80 8.59 -11.40
CA PRO A 225 2.44 8.62 -12.82
C PRO A 225 2.93 7.37 -13.58
N ASP A 226 4.07 6.81 -13.18
CA ASP A 226 4.75 5.70 -13.86
C ASP A 226 4.08 4.32 -13.67
N ASP A 227 3.04 4.22 -12.83
CA ASP A 227 2.41 2.93 -12.51
C ASP A 227 1.02 2.78 -13.16
N PRO A 228 0.88 1.99 -14.24
CA PRO A 228 -0.40 1.81 -14.93
C PRO A 228 -1.44 1.10 -14.04
N PHE A 229 -1.00 0.37 -13.00
CA PHE A 229 -1.87 -0.29 -12.05
C PHE A 229 -2.51 0.66 -11.02
N ILE A 230 -2.20 1.96 -11.08
CA ILE A 230 -2.77 2.97 -10.18
C ILE A 230 -3.87 3.78 -10.90
N SER A 231 -5.08 3.83 -10.34
CA SER A 231 -6.15 4.71 -10.84
C SER A 231 -5.79 6.21 -10.68
N PRO A 232 -6.34 7.13 -11.51
CA PRO A 232 -6.06 8.58 -11.40
C PRO A 232 -6.32 9.14 -9.99
N LYS A 233 -7.41 8.69 -9.36
CA LYS A 233 -7.63 8.69 -7.92
C LYS A 233 -7.76 7.21 -7.52
N HIS A 234 -6.96 6.76 -6.56
CA HIS A 234 -6.90 5.34 -6.17
C HIS A 234 -7.31 5.16 -4.72
N ALA A 235 -6.68 5.91 -3.82
CA ALA A 235 -6.95 5.82 -2.39
C ALA A 235 -6.95 7.21 -1.76
N ASN A 236 -7.67 7.37 -0.66
CA ASN A 236 -7.65 8.57 0.15
C ASN A 236 -7.19 8.22 1.57
N PHE A 237 -6.10 8.84 2.01
CA PHE A 237 -5.60 8.76 3.38
C PHE A 237 -6.07 9.97 4.16
N PHE A 238 -6.85 9.77 5.21
CA PHE A 238 -7.43 10.86 6.00
C PHE A 238 -7.41 10.53 7.49
N TYR A 239 -7.51 11.56 8.32
CA TYR A 239 -7.59 11.39 9.76
C TYR A 239 -9.04 11.31 10.22
N ARG A 240 -9.35 10.33 11.08
CA ARG A 240 -10.62 10.23 11.81
C ARG A 240 -10.30 9.88 13.27
N ASP A 241 -10.81 10.66 14.21
CA ASP A 241 -10.60 10.45 15.65
C ASP A 241 -9.12 10.24 16.01
N THR A 242 -8.25 11.12 15.49
CA THR A 242 -6.77 11.10 15.54
C THR A 242 -6.09 9.83 14.99
N ARG A 243 -6.82 8.95 14.29
CA ARG A 243 -6.27 7.75 13.63
C ARG A 243 -6.19 7.97 12.13
N LEU A 244 -5.11 7.45 11.53
CA LEU A 244 -5.01 7.40 10.07
C LEU A 244 -5.94 6.32 9.53
N VAL A 245 -6.73 6.66 8.52
CA VAL A 245 -7.63 5.75 7.81
C VAL A 245 -7.31 5.83 6.32
N VAL A 246 -7.22 4.67 5.66
CA VAL A 246 -7.19 4.59 4.19
C VAL A 246 -8.54 4.14 3.67
N ARG A 247 -9.01 4.79 2.60
CA ARG A 247 -10.21 4.41 1.84
C ARG A 247 -9.84 4.14 0.38
N ASP A 248 -10.45 3.10 -0.20
CA ASP A 248 -10.39 2.84 -1.64
C ASP A 248 -11.39 3.77 -2.35
N GLU A 249 -10.89 4.65 -3.24
CA GLU A 249 -11.71 5.60 -4.00
C GLU A 249 -12.26 4.94 -5.28
N CYS A 250 -12.85 3.74 -5.11
CA CYS A 250 -13.32 2.85 -6.18
C CYS A 250 -12.26 2.55 -7.25
N SER A 251 -11.02 2.25 -6.82
CA SER A 251 -9.94 1.88 -7.73
C SER A 251 -10.19 0.54 -8.44
N LEU A 252 -9.59 0.39 -9.64
CA LEU A 252 -9.73 -0.82 -10.45
C LEU A 252 -9.11 -2.03 -9.73
N ASN A 253 -7.85 -1.88 -9.31
CA ASN A 253 -7.05 -2.98 -8.74
C ASN A 253 -7.24 -3.16 -7.23
N GLY A 254 -7.64 -2.10 -6.51
CA GLY A 254 -7.84 -2.13 -5.07
C GLY A 254 -6.60 -1.80 -4.25
N VAL A 255 -6.84 -1.40 -3.00
CA VAL A 255 -5.83 -1.20 -1.98
C VAL A 255 -5.71 -2.48 -1.14
N TYR A 256 -4.49 -2.99 -0.94
CA TYR A 256 -4.24 -4.20 -0.16
C TYR A 256 -3.48 -3.87 1.14
N LEU A 257 -3.95 -4.40 2.27
CA LEU A 257 -3.35 -4.20 3.60
C LEU A 257 -2.68 -5.50 4.08
N ARG A 258 -1.45 -5.41 4.61
CA ARG A 258 -0.74 -6.58 5.16
C ARG A 258 -1.48 -7.16 6.36
N ILE A 259 -1.66 -8.47 6.39
CA ILE A 259 -2.28 -9.15 7.53
C ILE A 259 -1.23 -9.44 8.62
N ARG A 260 -1.70 -9.59 9.86
CA ARG A 260 -0.88 -9.94 11.03
C ARG A 260 -1.41 -11.26 11.60
N GLY A 261 -0.86 -12.39 11.16
CA GLY A 261 -1.35 -13.74 11.50
C GLY A 261 -2.54 -14.16 10.64
N SER A 262 -3.70 -14.41 11.28
CA SER A 262 -4.91 -14.93 10.62
C SER A 262 -6.01 -13.87 10.47
N VAL A 263 -6.74 -13.92 9.36
CA VAL A 263 -7.90 -13.04 9.07
C VAL A 263 -9.06 -13.81 8.43
N GLU A 264 -10.29 -13.40 8.73
CA GLU A 264 -11.49 -13.95 8.09
C GLU A 264 -11.68 -13.37 6.67
N LEU A 265 -11.88 -14.26 5.70
CA LEU A 265 -12.23 -13.95 4.31
C LEU A 265 -13.69 -14.29 4.00
N SER A 266 -14.30 -13.51 3.12
CA SER A 266 -15.59 -13.81 2.50
C SER A 266 -15.41 -14.34 1.08
N ALA A 267 -16.40 -15.10 0.58
CA ALA A 267 -16.49 -15.44 -0.83
C ALA A 267 -16.55 -14.16 -1.70
N GLY A 268 -15.69 -14.08 -2.70
CA GLY A 268 -15.47 -12.92 -3.56
C GLY A 268 -14.28 -12.03 -3.16
N ASP A 269 -13.76 -12.16 -1.93
CA ASP A 269 -12.62 -11.34 -1.47
C ASP A 269 -11.33 -11.74 -2.19
N THR A 270 -10.44 -10.75 -2.40
CA THR A 270 -9.12 -10.94 -3.00
C THR A 270 -7.99 -10.70 -2.01
N PHE A 271 -6.91 -11.47 -2.16
CA PHE A 271 -5.69 -11.35 -1.39
C PHE A 271 -4.46 -11.52 -2.30
N LEU A 272 -3.31 -11.04 -1.83
CA LEU A 272 -2.03 -11.06 -2.52
C LEU A 272 -1.00 -11.82 -1.68
N ALA A 273 -0.27 -12.71 -2.32
CA ALA A 273 0.80 -13.53 -1.74
C ALA A 273 1.90 -13.68 -2.79
N GLY A 274 3.15 -13.36 -2.44
CA GLY A 274 4.22 -13.17 -3.44
C GLY A 274 3.84 -12.09 -4.46
N GLU A 275 3.97 -12.38 -5.75
CA GLU A 275 3.47 -11.55 -6.86
C GLU A 275 2.03 -11.91 -7.27
N GLN A 276 1.44 -12.95 -6.67
CA GLN A 276 0.17 -13.53 -7.12
C GLN A 276 -1.03 -12.91 -6.41
N VAL A 277 -2.06 -12.55 -7.17
CA VAL A 277 -3.37 -12.18 -6.65
C VAL A 277 -4.32 -13.37 -6.75
N PHE A 278 -5.03 -13.66 -5.67
CA PHE A 278 -6.03 -14.72 -5.58
C PHE A 278 -7.39 -14.15 -5.21
N ARG A 279 -8.45 -14.76 -5.74
CA ARG A 279 -9.83 -14.59 -5.28
C ARG A 279 -10.33 -15.87 -4.65
N LEU A 280 -11.00 -15.76 -3.51
CA LEU A 280 -11.71 -16.88 -2.88
C LEU A 280 -13.10 -17.00 -3.51
N ASP A 281 -13.37 -18.14 -4.15
CA ASP A 281 -14.69 -18.47 -4.71
C ASP A 281 -15.33 -19.60 -3.87
N PRO A 282 -16.66 -19.61 -3.70
CA PRO A 282 -17.36 -20.68 -2.98
C PRO A 282 -17.32 -21.99 -3.76
N THR A 283 -17.68 -23.11 -3.11
CA THR A 283 -17.81 -24.42 -3.77
C THR A 283 -18.62 -24.34 -5.07
N PRO A 284 -18.11 -24.87 -6.20
CA PRO A 284 -18.88 -24.99 -7.43
C PRO A 284 -20.18 -25.77 -7.18
N LYS A 285 -21.33 -25.21 -7.58
CA LYS A 285 -22.61 -25.92 -7.48
C LYS A 285 -22.54 -27.21 -8.31
N ALA A 286 -22.84 -28.35 -7.69
CA ALA A 286 -22.92 -29.62 -8.39
C ALA A 286 -24.08 -29.59 -9.40
N SER A 287 -23.76 -29.84 -10.67
CA SER A 287 -24.72 -29.91 -11.78
C SER A 287 -25.22 -31.34 -12.05
N ASP A 288 -25.08 -32.25 -11.08
CA ASP A 288 -25.39 -33.68 -11.23
C ASP A 288 -26.87 -34.00 -10.86
N ALA A 289 -27.72 -32.98 -10.89
CA ALA A 289 -29.16 -33.15 -10.81
C ALA A 289 -29.68 -33.83 -12.09
N ALA A 290 -30.87 -34.43 -12.00
CA ALA A 290 -31.58 -34.85 -13.19
C ALA A 290 -32.14 -33.62 -13.92
N ASP A 291 -32.00 -33.61 -15.24
CA ASP A 291 -32.67 -32.67 -16.13
C ASP A 291 -34.20 -32.87 -16.09
N GLY A 292 -34.97 -31.98 -16.72
CA GLY A 292 -36.44 -32.04 -16.72
C GLY A 292 -37.03 -33.37 -17.24
N ASP A 293 -36.29 -34.09 -18.09
CA ASP A 293 -36.67 -35.39 -18.64
C ASP A 293 -36.22 -36.59 -17.77
N GLY A 294 -35.67 -36.34 -16.56
CA GLY A 294 -35.18 -37.38 -15.65
C GLY A 294 -33.81 -37.96 -16.01
N THR A 295 -33.13 -37.39 -17.02
CA THR A 295 -31.76 -37.78 -17.42
C THR A 295 -30.74 -37.16 -16.47
N PHE A 296 -29.82 -37.96 -15.93
CA PHE A 296 -28.75 -37.47 -15.05
C PHE A 296 -27.48 -37.13 -15.85
N PHE A 297 -26.87 -35.99 -15.54
CA PHE A 297 -25.54 -35.64 -16.07
C PHE A 297 -24.45 -36.51 -15.43
N TYR A 298 -24.02 -37.56 -16.13
CA TYR A 298 -22.97 -38.46 -15.64
C TYR A 298 -21.58 -37.84 -15.85
N SER A 299 -21.07 -37.19 -14.81
CA SER A 299 -19.74 -36.56 -14.79
C SER A 299 -18.71 -37.38 -14.01
N SER A 300 -17.43 -37.06 -14.17
CA SER A 300 -16.34 -37.67 -13.39
C SER A 300 -16.56 -37.48 -11.87
N PRO A 301 -16.19 -38.44 -11.02
CA PRO A 301 -16.34 -38.32 -9.58
C PRO A 301 -15.72 -37.04 -9.02
N LYS A 302 -16.53 -36.22 -8.36
CA LYS A 302 -16.12 -34.95 -7.73
C LYS A 302 -15.77 -35.21 -6.28
N HIS A 303 -14.59 -34.78 -5.85
CA HIS A 303 -14.28 -34.69 -4.43
C HIS A 303 -15.08 -33.53 -3.80
N PRO A 304 -15.59 -33.68 -2.56
CA PRO A 304 -16.18 -32.56 -1.85
C PRO A 304 -15.09 -31.53 -1.52
N THR A 305 -15.36 -30.25 -1.84
CA THR A 305 -14.42 -29.14 -1.62
C THR A 305 -15.15 -27.98 -0.94
N ALA A 306 -14.53 -27.39 0.10
CA ALA A 306 -15.14 -26.28 0.85
C ALA A 306 -15.13 -24.95 0.08
N PHE A 307 -14.14 -24.74 -0.80
CA PHE A 307 -13.97 -23.54 -1.61
C PHE A 307 -13.05 -23.83 -2.81
N ARG A 308 -12.85 -22.83 -3.66
CA ARG A 308 -11.77 -22.81 -4.65
C ARG A 308 -11.05 -21.46 -4.63
N LEU A 309 -9.78 -21.47 -4.99
CA LEU A 309 -9.02 -20.26 -5.25
C LEU A 309 -8.84 -20.08 -6.75
N VAL A 310 -9.01 -18.84 -7.20
CA VAL A 310 -8.83 -18.41 -8.59
C VAL A 310 -7.69 -17.40 -8.61
N GLN A 311 -6.60 -17.71 -9.31
CA GLN A 311 -5.54 -16.75 -9.60
C GLN A 311 -6.11 -15.66 -10.52
N MET A 312 -5.90 -14.41 -10.16
CA MET A 312 -6.28 -13.24 -10.96
C MET A 312 -5.04 -12.73 -11.68
N LEU A 313 -5.06 -12.79 -13.01
CA LEU A 313 -3.98 -12.29 -13.88
C LEU A 313 -4.26 -10.84 -14.30
N GLU A 314 -3.27 -10.23 -14.97
CA GLU A 314 -3.43 -8.91 -15.59
C GLU A 314 -4.65 -8.88 -16.54
N GLY A 315 -5.27 -7.69 -16.63
CA GLY A 315 -6.53 -7.49 -17.34
C GLY A 315 -7.75 -8.12 -16.65
N GLY A 316 -7.61 -8.65 -15.43
CA GLY A 316 -8.70 -9.29 -14.69
C GLY A 316 -9.04 -10.70 -15.19
N SER A 317 -8.18 -11.29 -16.03
CA SER A 317 -8.38 -12.64 -16.56
C SER A 317 -8.13 -13.71 -15.49
N THR A 318 -8.86 -14.83 -15.55
CA THR A 318 -8.69 -15.93 -14.59
C THR A 318 -7.55 -16.85 -15.03
N GLY A 319 -6.53 -16.97 -14.18
CA GLY A 319 -5.43 -17.92 -14.32
C GLY A 319 -5.77 -19.30 -13.74
N MET A 320 -4.83 -19.89 -13.02
CA MET A 320 -5.03 -21.18 -12.36
C MET A 320 -6.22 -21.15 -11.40
N THR A 321 -7.08 -22.17 -11.47
CA THR A 321 -8.20 -22.36 -10.54
C THR A 321 -8.05 -23.72 -9.86
N VAL A 322 -7.96 -23.73 -8.54
CA VAL A 322 -7.76 -24.95 -7.74
C VAL A 322 -8.80 -25.02 -6.62
N CYS A 323 -9.49 -26.16 -6.52
CA CYS A 323 -10.42 -26.42 -5.44
C CYS A 323 -9.69 -26.99 -4.21
N ALA A 324 -10.10 -26.60 -3.02
CA ALA A 324 -9.51 -27.06 -1.76
C ALA A 324 -9.64 -28.59 -1.59
N ARG A 325 -8.60 -29.24 -1.06
CA ARG A 325 -8.61 -30.69 -0.81
C ARG A 325 -9.17 -30.93 0.59
N GLY A 326 -10.49 -31.07 0.67
CA GLY A 326 -11.21 -31.07 1.94
C GLY A 326 -11.49 -29.64 2.40
N THR A 327 -11.00 -29.26 3.57
CA THR A 327 -11.26 -27.96 4.21
C THR A 327 -10.10 -26.98 4.14
N SER A 328 -8.94 -27.31 3.57
CA SER A 328 -7.80 -26.39 3.47
C SER A 328 -7.14 -26.40 2.08
N LEU A 329 -6.41 -25.33 1.78
CA LEU A 329 -5.56 -25.18 0.60
C LEU A 329 -4.32 -24.36 0.98
N GLN A 330 -3.14 -24.96 0.87
CA GLN A 330 -1.85 -24.32 1.17
C GLN A 330 -1.21 -23.72 -0.09
N ILE A 331 -0.71 -22.48 0.03
CA ILE A 331 -0.04 -21.73 -1.04
C ILE A 331 1.42 -21.50 -0.66
N GLY A 332 2.31 -21.68 -1.61
CA GLY A 332 3.74 -21.46 -1.41
C GLY A 332 4.55 -21.54 -2.69
N ARG A 333 5.87 -21.38 -2.55
CA ARG A 333 6.84 -21.57 -3.64
C ARG A 333 7.07 -23.07 -3.89
N GLU A 334 6.91 -23.89 -2.85
CA GLU A 334 7.15 -25.33 -2.83
C GLU A 334 6.33 -26.02 -1.71
N ASN A 335 6.08 -27.33 -1.81
CA ASN A 335 5.41 -28.13 -0.77
C ASN A 335 3.98 -27.67 -0.35
N GLY A 336 3.30 -26.84 -1.14
CA GLY A 336 1.88 -26.50 -0.98
C GLY A 336 0.96 -27.28 -1.92
N ASP A 337 -0.36 -27.07 -1.81
CA ASP A 337 -1.35 -27.52 -2.81
C ASP A 337 -1.24 -26.71 -4.10
N LEU A 338 -0.90 -25.43 -3.98
CA LEU A 338 -0.69 -24.49 -5.08
C LEU A 338 0.73 -23.92 -5.00
N ASN A 339 1.59 -24.32 -5.94
CA ASN A 339 3.03 -24.04 -5.93
C ASN A 339 3.43 -23.04 -7.03
N PHE A 340 4.20 -22.02 -6.66
CA PHE A 340 4.74 -20.99 -7.55
C PHE A 340 6.27 -20.96 -7.54
N PRO A 341 6.96 -21.99 -8.09
CA PRO A 341 8.42 -22.12 -7.95
C PRO A 341 9.22 -20.99 -8.62
N GLY A 342 8.64 -20.26 -9.57
CA GLY A 342 9.26 -19.10 -10.22
C GLY A 342 9.01 -17.76 -9.54
N ASP A 343 8.13 -17.70 -8.53
CA ASP A 343 7.85 -16.48 -7.77
C ASP A 343 8.86 -16.36 -6.61
N VAL A 344 9.80 -15.43 -6.75
CA VAL A 344 10.88 -15.20 -5.77
C VAL A 344 10.35 -14.55 -4.48
N TYR A 345 9.19 -13.89 -4.54
CA TYR A 345 8.56 -13.23 -3.40
C TYR A 345 7.66 -14.17 -2.61
N MET A 346 7.20 -15.25 -3.23
CA MET A 346 6.53 -16.36 -2.57
C MET A 346 7.50 -17.09 -1.63
N SER A 347 7.08 -17.28 -0.38
CA SER A 347 7.85 -18.07 0.60
C SER A 347 7.59 -19.56 0.38
N ALA A 348 8.50 -20.43 0.86
CA ALA A 348 8.37 -21.88 0.65
C ALA A 348 6.98 -22.37 1.05
N GLN A 349 6.61 -22.17 2.31
CA GLN A 349 5.23 -22.14 2.78
C GLN A 349 4.90 -20.66 3.05
N HIS A 350 3.88 -20.10 2.40
CA HIS A 350 3.59 -18.66 2.49
C HIS A 350 2.30 -18.39 3.25
N CYS A 351 1.18 -18.98 2.80
CA CYS A 351 -0.09 -18.87 3.51
C CYS A 351 -0.97 -20.11 3.33
N THR A 352 -2.04 -20.21 4.11
CA THR A 352 -3.06 -21.24 3.98
C THR A 352 -4.43 -20.62 4.12
N VAL A 353 -5.35 -21.02 3.24
CA VAL A 353 -6.78 -20.76 3.40
C VAL A 353 -7.41 -22.02 3.98
N ALA A 354 -8.22 -21.88 5.02
CA ALA A 354 -8.95 -22.96 5.66
C ALA A 354 -10.44 -22.61 5.83
N ASP A 355 -11.31 -23.60 5.80
CA ASP A 355 -12.72 -23.52 6.17
C ASP A 355 -12.92 -24.04 7.59
N GLU A 356 -13.24 -23.14 8.50
CA GLU A 356 -13.46 -23.37 9.93
C GLU A 356 -14.96 -23.28 10.26
N GLY A 357 -15.74 -24.22 9.71
CA GLY A 357 -17.16 -24.34 9.99
C GLY A 357 -18.05 -23.35 9.21
N GLY A 358 -17.71 -23.08 7.94
CA GLY A 358 -18.39 -22.13 7.07
C GLY A 358 -17.80 -20.72 7.08
N LYS A 359 -16.69 -20.52 7.81
CA LYS A 359 -15.87 -19.30 7.81
C LYS A 359 -14.54 -19.59 7.15
N PHE A 360 -14.14 -18.78 6.18
CA PHE A 360 -12.83 -18.94 5.56
C PHE A 360 -11.80 -18.12 6.35
N THR A 361 -10.75 -18.77 6.81
CA THR A 361 -9.63 -18.14 7.53
C THR A 361 -8.39 -18.20 6.64
N LEU A 362 -7.79 -17.04 6.37
CA LEU A 362 -6.48 -16.90 5.71
C LEU A 362 -5.42 -16.68 6.78
N THR A 363 -4.41 -17.56 6.82
CA THR A 363 -3.28 -17.51 7.76
C THR A 363 -1.98 -17.33 7.00
N ASP A 364 -1.22 -16.28 7.31
CA ASP A 364 0.18 -16.12 6.88
C ASP A 364 1.10 -16.95 7.77
N HIS A 365 2.04 -17.70 7.18
CA HIS A 365 3.00 -18.54 7.90
C HIS A 365 4.34 -17.81 8.12
N ASP A 366 4.29 -16.63 8.73
CA ASP A 366 5.41 -15.70 8.91
C ASP A 366 6.22 -15.50 7.62
N SER A 367 5.51 -15.21 6.53
CA SER A 367 6.10 -15.16 5.21
C SER A 367 7.00 -13.94 5.03
N ARG A 368 8.11 -14.10 4.31
CA ARG A 368 9.18 -13.09 4.18
C ARG A 368 8.65 -11.72 3.74
N ASN A 369 7.76 -11.71 2.75
CA ASN A 369 7.17 -10.49 2.20
C ASN A 369 5.78 -10.15 2.77
N GLY A 370 5.16 -11.09 3.50
CA GLY A 370 3.80 -11.01 4.03
C GLY A 370 2.71 -11.33 3.01
N THR A 371 1.56 -11.77 3.52
CA THR A 371 0.28 -11.83 2.79
C THR A 371 -0.51 -10.54 3.01
N TYR A 372 -1.28 -10.12 2.01
CA TYR A 372 -2.07 -8.87 2.03
C TYR A 372 -3.51 -9.12 1.57
N VAL A 373 -4.50 -8.45 2.15
CA VAL A 373 -5.93 -8.58 1.79
C VAL A 373 -6.48 -7.27 1.25
N ARG A 374 -7.30 -7.33 0.19
CA ARG A 374 -7.96 -6.15 -0.38
C ARG A 374 -8.96 -5.56 0.62
N ILE A 375 -8.86 -4.25 0.89
CA ILE A 375 -9.81 -3.56 1.75
C ILE A 375 -11.16 -3.40 1.04
N LYS A 376 -12.27 -3.50 1.79
CA LYS A 376 -13.63 -3.44 1.21
C LYS A 376 -14.15 -2.03 0.98
N THR A 377 -13.77 -1.08 1.84
CA THR A 377 -14.15 0.34 1.72
C THR A 377 -13.12 1.21 2.41
N GLU A 378 -12.91 1.01 3.72
CA GLU A 378 -11.93 1.74 4.51
C GLU A 378 -11.31 0.84 5.58
N ALA A 379 -10.06 1.14 5.97
CA ALA A 379 -9.30 0.44 7.00
C ALA A 379 -8.52 1.43 7.86
N THR A 380 -8.50 1.22 9.17
CA THR A 380 -7.67 2.00 10.09
C THR A 380 -6.22 1.51 10.01
N LEU A 381 -5.27 2.42 9.98
CA LEU A 381 -3.84 2.15 9.88
C LEU A 381 -3.11 2.50 11.18
N GLY A 382 -2.25 1.59 11.62
CA GLY A 382 -1.33 1.78 12.74
C GLY A 382 0.11 2.07 12.30
N HIS A 383 0.97 2.33 13.27
CA HIS A 383 2.42 2.42 13.03
C HIS A 383 2.96 1.04 12.57
N GLY A 384 3.81 1.05 11.55
CA GLY A 384 4.44 -0.14 10.97
C GLY A 384 3.56 -0.94 10.02
N ASP A 385 2.34 -0.49 9.69
CA ASP A 385 1.50 -1.16 8.69
C ASP A 385 2.04 -0.98 7.28
N TYR A 386 1.79 -1.99 6.43
CA TYR A 386 2.22 -2.02 5.04
C TYR A 386 1.00 -2.07 4.13
N VAL A 387 0.94 -1.15 3.16
CA VAL A 387 -0.18 -0.98 2.23
C VAL A 387 0.35 -1.03 0.80
N PHE A 388 -0.25 -1.88 -0.03
CA PHE A 388 -0.03 -1.94 -1.47
C PHE A 388 -1.07 -1.10 -2.21
N ILE A 389 -0.58 -0.25 -3.12
CA ILE A 389 -1.39 0.53 -4.06
C ILE A 389 -0.78 0.38 -5.45
N GLY A 390 -1.49 -0.28 -6.37
CA GLY A 390 -0.88 -0.73 -7.64
C GLY A 390 0.31 -1.65 -7.35
N ARG A 391 1.51 -1.29 -7.82
CA ARG A 391 2.78 -1.99 -7.54
C ARG A 391 3.65 -1.25 -6.51
N LYS A 392 3.08 -0.31 -5.75
CA LYS A 392 3.81 0.51 -4.76
C LYS A 392 3.52 0.02 -3.35
N LEU A 393 4.57 -0.35 -2.63
CA LEU A 393 4.51 -0.73 -1.22
C LEU A 393 4.80 0.51 -0.35
N LEU A 394 3.83 0.91 0.46
CA LEU A 394 3.91 2.03 1.38
C LEU A 394 3.93 1.51 2.82
N ARG A 395 4.96 1.85 3.60
CA ARG A 395 4.98 1.67 5.06
C ARG A 395 4.41 2.90 5.74
N VAL A 396 3.47 2.69 6.67
CA VAL A 396 2.90 3.72 7.52
C VAL A 396 3.81 3.92 8.73
N GLU A 397 4.25 5.15 8.97
CA GLU A 397 4.86 5.54 10.23
C GLU A 397 4.08 6.68 10.87
N LEU A 398 3.57 6.43 12.06
CA LEU A 398 2.99 7.45 12.93
C LEU A 398 4.11 8.04 13.80
N ASN A 399 4.16 9.36 13.97
CA ASN A 399 5.08 10.07 14.85
C ASN A 399 4.67 9.91 16.34
N VAL A 400 4.58 8.68 16.82
CA VAL A 400 4.23 8.41 18.23
C VAL A 400 5.42 8.77 19.13
N ASN A 401 5.21 9.72 20.05
CA ASN A 401 6.14 10.06 21.14
C ASN A 401 6.17 8.97 22.22
#